data_AF-A0A496QA20-F1
#
_entry.id   AF-A0A496QA20-F1
#
_cell.length_a   1.000
_cell.length_b   1.000
_cell.length_c   1.000
_cell.angle_alpha   90.00
_cell.angle_beta   90.00
_cell.angle_gamma   90.00
#
_symmetry.space_group_name_H-M   'P 1'
#
loop_
_entity.id
_entity.type
_entity.pdbx_description
1 polymer ?
#
loop_
_entity_poly.entity_id
_entity_poly.type
_entity_poly.pdbx_seq_one_letter_code
_entity_poly.pdbx_strand_id
1 'polypeptide(L)'
;MKCSVCGKRATVVHCFISDGIEKNVMFCARCFKQMLKYQSSPTRRSGIQLLQAHAHIVQESPAVIQGELISANYHAQILVPLIVIEALFDRDEFTHLRAKRTIAERELFYLGLRFDKAVRSERFEEAKKIRARIKRLESFLKGESQDSLQ
;
A
#
# COMPACT_ATOMS: atom_id res chain seq x y z
N MET A 1 -6.38 9.66 -28.53
CA MET A 1 -5.80 8.95 -27.36
C MET A 1 -4.93 7.78 -27.83
N LYS A 2 -3.76 7.59 -27.20
CA LYS A 2 -2.73 6.62 -27.63
C LYS A 2 -2.55 5.52 -26.58
N CYS A 3 -2.19 4.33 -27.05
CA CYS A 3 -1.85 3.19 -26.21
C CYS A 3 -0.52 3.43 -25.50
N SER A 4 -0.49 3.20 -24.18
CA SER A 4 0.68 3.39 -23.32
C SER A 4 1.86 2.47 -23.66
N VAL A 5 1.62 1.39 -24.42
CA VAL A 5 2.67 0.41 -24.79
C VAL A 5 3.21 0.66 -26.20
N CYS A 6 2.34 0.86 -27.18
CA CYS A 6 2.73 0.90 -28.60
C CYS A 6 2.45 2.22 -29.32
N GLY A 7 1.86 3.22 -28.64
CA GLY A 7 1.55 4.53 -29.22
C GLY A 7 0.41 4.56 -30.24
N LYS A 8 -0.12 3.40 -30.68
CA LYS A 8 -1.28 3.30 -31.59
C LYS A 8 -2.58 3.77 -30.91
N ARG A 9 -3.67 3.92 -31.67
CA ARG A 9 -4.98 4.30 -31.12
C ARG A 9 -5.41 3.34 -30.01
N ALA A 10 -5.73 3.91 -28.84
CA ALA A 10 -6.25 3.14 -27.71
C ALA A 10 -7.73 2.79 -27.94
N THR A 11 -8.12 1.61 -27.46
CA THR A 11 -9.50 1.09 -27.50
C THR A 11 -10.02 0.68 -26.12
N VAL A 12 -9.12 0.53 -25.15
CA VAL A 12 -9.41 0.23 -23.74
C VAL A 12 -8.85 1.37 -22.89
N VAL A 13 -9.67 1.90 -21.99
CA VAL A 13 -9.29 2.95 -21.04
C VAL A 13 -9.62 2.44 -19.65
N HIS A 14 -8.62 2.41 -18.77
CA HIS A 14 -8.80 2.16 -17.35
C HIS A 14 -8.49 3.42 -16.56
N CYS A 15 -9.48 3.89 -15.81
CA CYS A 15 -9.35 4.96 -14.83
C CYS A 15 -9.20 4.32 -13.45
N PHE A 16 -8.20 4.76 -12.68
CA PHE A 16 -8.07 4.39 -11.28
C PHE A 16 -7.50 5.55 -10.48
N ILE A 17 -7.78 5.57 -9.17
CA ILE A 17 -7.22 6.56 -8.25
C ILE A 17 -5.97 5.97 -7.63
N SER A 18 -4.85 6.67 -7.75
CA SER A 18 -3.59 6.33 -7.09
C SER A 18 -2.98 7.59 -6.51
N ASP A 19 -2.69 7.55 -5.21
CA ASP A 19 -2.19 8.70 -4.43
C ASP A 19 -3.15 9.89 -4.42
N GLY A 20 -4.45 9.62 -4.49
CA GLY A 20 -5.50 10.65 -4.54
C GLY A 20 -5.65 11.33 -5.91
N ILE A 21 -4.89 10.91 -6.92
CA ILE A 21 -4.94 11.46 -8.29
C ILE A 21 -5.58 10.43 -9.22
N GLU A 22 -6.52 10.88 -10.06
CA GLU A 22 -7.06 10.07 -11.15
C GLU A 22 -5.97 9.81 -12.19
N LYS A 23 -5.62 8.53 -12.37
CA LYS A 23 -4.67 8.07 -13.37
C LYS A 23 -5.41 7.27 -14.43
N ASN A 24 -5.12 7.59 -15.69
CA ASN A 24 -5.70 6.92 -16.85
C ASN A 24 -4.62 6.10 -17.55
N VAL A 25 -4.85 4.80 -17.70
CA VAL A 25 -3.99 3.91 -18.47
C VAL A 25 -4.76 3.38 -19.67
N MET A 26 -4.16 3.47 -20.85
CA MET A 26 -4.84 3.27 -22.11
C MET A 26 -4.13 2.21 -22.94
N PHE A 27 -4.88 1.25 -23.46
CA PHE A 27 -4.34 0.16 -24.26
C PHE A 27 -5.08 0.02 -25.59
N CYS A 28 -4.37 -0.40 -26.64
CA CYS A 28 -5.02 -1.00 -27.79
C CYS A 28 -5.37 -2.46 -27.47
N ALA A 29 -6.39 -3.02 -28.13
CA ALA A 29 -6.85 -4.39 -27.86
C ALA A 29 -5.73 -5.44 -27.92
N ARG A 30 -4.78 -5.30 -28.84
CA ARG A 30 -3.63 -6.21 -28.96
C ARG A 30 -2.71 -6.14 -27.75
N CYS A 31 -2.28 -4.93 -27.34
CA CYS A 31 -1.40 -4.76 -26.20
C CYS A 31 -2.07 -5.18 -24.90
N PHE A 32 -3.36 -4.91 -24.74
CA PHE A 32 -4.11 -5.36 -23.57
C PHE A 32 -4.17 -6.89 -23.47
N LYS A 33 -4.48 -7.59 -24.58
CA LYS A 33 -4.45 -9.06 -24.62
C LYS A 33 -3.06 -9.64 -24.35
N GLN A 34 -2.00 -9.00 -24.87
CA GLN A 34 -0.63 -9.45 -24.59
C GLN A 34 -0.25 -9.24 -23.12
N MET A 35 -0.62 -8.11 -22.53
CA MET A 35 -0.44 -7.86 -21.10
C MET A 35 -1.15 -8.92 -20.26
N LEU A 36 -2.42 -9.21 -20.54
CA LEU A 36 -3.18 -10.25 -19.85
C LEU A 36 -2.66 -11.67 -20.09
N LYS A 37 -1.88 -11.92 -21.14
CA LYS A 37 -1.35 -13.25 -21.46
C LYS A 37 0.05 -13.48 -20.87
N TYR A 38 0.88 -12.44 -20.88
CA TYR A 38 2.31 -12.55 -20.58
C TYR A 38 2.75 -11.79 -19.33
N GLN A 39 1.95 -10.85 -18.85
CA GLN A 39 2.29 -9.99 -17.71
C GLN A 39 1.30 -10.12 -16.54
N SER A 40 0.29 -10.98 -16.66
CA SER A 40 -0.59 -11.32 -15.54
C SER A 40 -0.03 -12.51 -14.76
N SER A 41 0.05 -12.38 -13.45
CA SER A 41 0.25 -13.53 -12.56
C SER A 41 -1.10 -14.20 -12.28
N PRO A 42 -1.14 -15.54 -12.20
CA PRO A 42 -2.33 -16.22 -11.71
C PRO A 42 -2.62 -15.78 -10.27
N THR A 43 -3.89 -15.54 -9.97
CA THR A 43 -4.35 -15.20 -8.62
C THR A 43 -4.83 -16.44 -7.88
N ARG A 44 -4.47 -16.58 -6.61
CA ARG A 44 -4.95 -17.68 -5.77
C ARG A 44 -6.39 -17.41 -5.32
N ARG A 45 -7.24 -18.45 -5.38
CA ARG A 45 -8.66 -18.36 -5.01
C ARG A 45 -8.86 -17.88 -3.56
N SER A 46 -8.03 -18.36 -2.63
CA SER A 46 -8.02 -17.92 -1.23
C SER A 46 -7.68 -16.43 -1.09
N GLY A 47 -6.75 -15.92 -1.89
CA GLY A 47 -6.42 -14.49 -1.93
C GLY A 47 -7.58 -13.62 -2.42
N ILE A 48 -8.36 -14.08 -3.41
CA ILE A 48 -9.56 -13.36 -3.87
C ILE A 48 -10.62 -13.29 -2.76
N GLN A 49 -10.86 -14.40 -2.05
CA GLN A 49 -11.81 -14.41 -0.94
C GLN A 49 -11.39 -13.45 0.19
N LEU A 50 -10.09 -13.44 0.52
CA LEU A 50 -9.53 -12.53 1.51
C LEU A 50 -9.63 -11.07 1.07
N LEU A 51 -9.36 -10.77 -0.21
CA LEU A 51 -9.53 -9.43 -0.79
C LEU A 51 -10.98 -8.94 -0.68
N GLN A 52 -11.95 -9.80 -0.98
CA GLN A 52 -13.37 -9.47 -0.88
C GLN A 52 -13.77 -9.17 0.58
N ALA A 53 -13.36 -10.01 1.52
CA ALA A 53 -13.64 -9.79 2.94
C ALA A 53 -12.99 -8.49 3.45
N HIS A 54 -11.74 -8.22 3.06
CA HIS A 54 -11.04 -6.99 3.41
C HIS A 54 -11.71 -5.76 2.80
N ALA A 55 -12.12 -5.81 1.53
CA ALA A 55 -12.77 -4.70 0.85
C ALA A 55 -14.04 -4.26 1.58
N HIS A 56 -14.83 -5.22 2.08
CA HIS A 56 -16.01 -4.95 2.88
C HIS A 56 -15.66 -4.21 4.19
N ILE A 57 -14.66 -4.72 4.94
CA ILE A 57 -14.22 -4.11 6.22
C ILE A 57 -13.73 -2.66 6.03
N VAL A 58 -12.97 -2.40 4.96
CA VAL A 58 -12.39 -1.06 4.72
C VAL A 58 -13.40 -0.07 4.14
N GLN A 59 -14.37 -0.54 3.36
CA GLN A 59 -15.47 0.32 2.90
C GLN A 59 -16.36 0.78 4.06
N GLU A 60 -16.59 -0.08 5.05
CA GLU A 60 -17.43 0.24 6.21
C GLU A 60 -16.70 1.07 7.28
N SER A 61 -15.36 1.04 7.30
CA SER A 61 -14.55 1.76 8.26
C SER A 61 -13.31 2.32 7.57
N PRO A 62 -13.28 3.62 7.19
CA PRO A 62 -12.09 4.24 6.61
C PRO A 62 -11.04 4.59 7.67
N ALA A 63 -9.75 4.52 7.28
CA ALA A 63 -8.62 4.81 8.16
C ALA A 63 -8.42 6.30 8.40
N VAL A 64 -8.56 7.05 7.31
CA VAL A 64 -8.28 8.47 7.20
C VAL A 64 -9.34 9.12 6.31
N ILE A 65 -9.90 10.23 6.77
CA ILE A 65 -10.73 11.13 5.96
C ILE A 65 -10.09 12.50 6.11
N GLN A 66 -9.82 13.16 4.97
CA GLN A 66 -9.24 14.52 4.94
C GLN A 66 -7.93 14.67 5.74
N GLY A 67 -7.12 13.61 5.84
CA GLY A 67 -5.85 13.62 6.57
C GLY A 67 -5.97 13.35 8.07
N GLU A 68 -7.18 13.20 8.60
CA GLU A 68 -7.41 12.86 10.00
C GLU A 68 -7.63 11.37 10.20
N LEU A 69 -6.96 10.80 11.21
CA LEU A 69 -7.08 9.39 11.56
C LEU A 69 -8.39 9.15 12.34
N ILE A 70 -9.26 8.31 11.81
CA ILE A 70 -10.63 8.09 12.31
C ILE A 70 -10.83 6.69 12.90
N SER A 71 -9.97 5.74 12.52
CA SER A 71 -10.04 4.36 12.95
C SER A 71 -8.85 4.01 13.85
N ALA A 72 -9.15 3.34 14.96
CA ALA A 72 -8.14 2.72 15.83
C ALA A 72 -7.51 1.46 15.20
N ASN A 73 -8.06 0.96 14.10
CA ASN A 73 -7.73 -0.33 13.52
C ASN A 73 -6.67 -0.22 12.41
N TYR A 74 -5.56 0.46 12.75
CA TYR A 74 -4.34 0.59 11.92
C TYR A 74 -3.98 -0.71 11.21
N HIS A 75 -3.97 -1.83 11.94
CA HIS A 75 -3.63 -3.13 11.41
C HIS A 75 -4.55 -3.54 10.27
N ALA A 76 -5.87 -3.41 10.44
CA ALA A 76 -6.88 -3.83 9.46
C ALA A 76 -6.79 -3.04 8.14
N GLN A 77 -6.49 -1.74 8.20
CA GLN A 77 -6.52 -0.89 7.01
C GLN A 77 -5.16 -0.74 6.35
N ILE A 78 -4.08 -0.86 7.11
CA ILE A 78 -2.72 -0.55 6.65
C ILE A 78 -1.85 -1.80 6.54
N LEU A 79 -1.96 -2.76 7.45
CA LEU A 79 -1.14 -3.98 7.40
C LEU A 79 -1.83 -5.14 6.68
N VAL A 80 -3.12 -5.39 6.91
CA VAL A 80 -3.85 -6.49 6.27
C VAL A 80 -3.85 -6.40 4.73
N PRO A 81 -3.85 -5.23 4.05
CA PRO A 81 -3.71 -5.23 2.59
C PRO A 81 -2.44 -5.91 2.09
N LEU A 82 -1.35 -5.92 2.87
CA LEU A 82 -0.12 -6.63 2.49
C LEU A 82 -0.30 -8.15 2.57
N ILE A 83 -1.00 -8.62 3.61
CA ILE A 83 -1.37 -10.04 3.75
C ILE A 83 -2.27 -10.46 2.59
N VAL A 84 -3.21 -9.59 2.20
CA VAL A 84 -4.07 -9.81 1.03
C VAL A 84 -3.25 -9.93 -0.26
N ILE A 85 -2.30 -9.03 -0.50
CA ILE A 85 -1.42 -9.08 -1.68
C ILE A 85 -0.56 -10.34 -1.68
N GLU A 86 0.05 -10.70 -0.56
CA GLU A 86 0.84 -11.94 -0.43
C GLU A 86 -0.01 -13.21 -0.60
N ALA A 87 -1.29 -13.16 -0.26
CA ALA A 87 -2.22 -14.27 -0.46
C ALA A 87 -2.77 -14.33 -1.89
N LEU A 88 -2.84 -13.20 -2.60
CA LEU A 88 -3.35 -13.09 -3.96
C LEU A 88 -2.38 -13.64 -4.99
N PHE A 89 -1.10 -13.32 -4.88
CA PHE A 89 -0.10 -13.61 -5.92
C PHE A 89 0.89 -14.67 -5.48
N ASP A 90 1.53 -15.31 -6.46
CA ASP A 90 2.64 -16.21 -6.17
C ASP A 90 3.84 -15.44 -5.61
N ARG A 91 4.53 -16.10 -4.68
CA ARG A 91 5.69 -15.53 -4.00
C ARG A 91 6.92 -15.69 -4.86
N ASP A 92 7.73 -14.65 -4.93
CA ASP A 92 9.09 -14.67 -5.45
C ASP A 92 10.11 -14.45 -4.31
N GLU A 93 11.39 -14.55 -4.63
CA GLU A 93 12.51 -14.40 -3.68
C GLU A 93 12.52 -13.02 -2.97
N PHE A 94 11.89 -12.01 -3.55
CA PHE A 94 11.83 -10.65 -3.01
C PHE A 94 10.50 -10.33 -2.33
N THR A 95 9.50 -11.22 -2.34
CA THR A 95 8.17 -10.95 -1.75
C THR A 95 8.29 -10.51 -0.30
N HIS A 96 9.07 -11.21 0.52
CA HIS A 96 9.26 -10.87 1.92
C HIS A 96 9.99 -9.53 2.13
N LEU A 97 10.97 -9.21 1.28
CA LEU A 97 11.71 -7.95 1.35
C LEU A 97 10.79 -6.77 1.01
N ARG A 98 9.99 -6.89 -0.06
CA ARG A 98 8.99 -5.89 -0.45
C ARG A 98 7.94 -5.70 0.64
N ALA A 99 7.47 -6.79 1.24
CA ALA A 99 6.51 -6.73 2.34
C ALA A 99 7.09 -5.98 3.56
N LYS A 100 8.28 -6.34 4.04
CA LYS A 100 8.94 -5.66 5.16
C LYS A 100 9.14 -4.17 4.91
N ARG A 101 9.62 -3.81 3.72
CA ARG A 101 9.79 -2.41 3.32
C ARG A 101 8.45 -1.66 3.33
N THR A 102 7.41 -2.25 2.74
CA THR A 102 6.10 -1.62 2.68
C THR A 102 5.47 -1.47 4.07
N ILE A 103 5.65 -2.44 4.98
CA ILE A 103 5.23 -2.32 6.39
C ILE A 103 5.93 -1.13 7.04
N ALA A 104 7.25 -1.00 6.89
CA ALA A 104 8.01 0.09 7.48
C ALA A 104 7.61 1.47 6.94
N GLU A 105 7.43 1.61 5.62
CA GLU A 105 6.95 2.85 4.98
C GLU A 105 5.56 3.26 5.48
N ARG A 106 4.66 2.28 5.62
CA ARG A 106 3.29 2.50 6.11
C ARG A 106 3.23 2.82 7.61
N GLU A 107 4.04 2.15 8.41
CA GLU A 107 4.19 2.42 9.85
C GLU A 107 4.75 3.84 10.06
N LEU A 108 5.72 4.28 9.24
CA LEU A 108 6.24 5.65 9.28
C LEU A 108 5.16 6.69 9.04
N PHE A 109 4.33 6.50 8.01
CA PHE A 109 3.21 7.40 7.74
C PHE A 109 2.27 7.49 8.95
N TYR A 110 1.88 6.34 9.52
CA TYR A 110 1.00 6.29 10.69
C TYR A 110 1.61 6.96 11.93
N LEU A 111 2.89 6.67 12.22
CA LEU A 111 3.61 7.29 13.32
C LEU A 111 3.78 8.79 13.13
N GLY A 112 3.92 9.27 11.89
CA GLY A 112 3.93 10.70 11.55
C GLY A 112 2.63 11.38 11.97
N LEU A 113 1.47 10.83 11.58
CA LEU A 113 0.16 11.35 11.99
C LEU A 113 -0.01 11.36 13.51
N ARG A 114 0.44 10.29 14.19
CA ARG A 114 0.39 10.21 15.65
C ARG A 114 1.32 11.21 16.33
N PHE A 115 2.51 11.42 15.78
CA PHE A 115 3.47 12.39 16.28
C PHE A 115 2.89 13.80 16.20
N ASP A 116 2.36 14.19 15.05
CA ASP A 116 1.74 15.51 14.86
C ASP A 116 0.58 15.72 15.84
N LYS A 117 -0.27 14.70 16.03
CA LYS A 117 -1.34 14.73 17.03
C LYS A 117 -0.81 14.85 18.46
N ALA A 118 0.27 14.17 18.81
CA ALA A 118 0.87 14.26 20.14
C ALA A 118 1.46 15.66 20.40
N VAL A 119 2.14 16.25 19.42
CA VAL A 119 2.71 17.60 19.50
C VAL A 119 1.61 18.65 19.63
N ARG A 120 0.56 18.61 18.79
CA ARG A 120 -0.56 19.55 18.86
C ARG A 120 -1.33 19.48 20.18
N SER A 121 -1.36 18.32 20.82
CA SER A 121 -1.98 18.13 22.14
C SER A 121 -1.01 18.27 23.31
N GLU A 122 0.19 18.81 23.10
CA GLU A 122 1.22 19.03 24.13
C GLU A 122 1.64 17.76 24.90
N ARG A 123 1.44 16.58 24.31
CA ARG A 123 1.84 15.27 24.87
C ARG A 123 3.28 14.94 24.51
N PHE A 124 4.23 15.74 25.02
CA PHE A 124 5.63 15.69 24.60
C PHE A 124 6.35 14.37 24.90
N GLU A 125 6.05 13.72 26.02
CA GLU A 125 6.63 12.40 26.34
C GLU A 125 6.19 11.31 25.36
N GLU A 126 4.93 11.36 24.90
CA GLU A 126 4.45 10.47 23.84
C GLU A 126 5.14 10.80 22.51
N ALA A 127 5.23 12.08 22.17
CA ALA A 127 5.89 12.54 20.94
C ALA A 127 7.36 12.10 20.88
N LYS A 128 8.09 12.16 21.99
CA LYS A 128 9.48 11.71 22.10
C LYS A 128 9.63 10.20 21.83
N LYS A 129 8.75 9.38 22.41
CA LYS A 129 8.73 7.92 22.18
C LYS A 129 8.41 7.59 20.71
N ILE A 130 7.44 8.28 20.13
CA ILE A 130 7.08 8.12 18.71
C ILE A 130 8.26 8.52 17.82
N ARG A 131 8.91 9.65 18.08
CA ARG A 131 10.09 10.12 17.31
C ARG A 131 11.25 9.13 17.32
N ALA A 132 11.50 8.48 18.46
CA ALA A 132 12.53 7.43 18.55
C ALA A 132 12.19 6.20 17.69
N ARG A 133 10.90 5.84 17.58
CA ARG A 133 10.43 4.75 16.71
C ARG A 133 10.53 5.13 15.23
N ILE A 134 10.17 6.36 14.87
CA ILE A 134 10.33 6.92 13.52
C ILE A 134 11.80 6.83 13.08
N LYS A 135 12.74 7.33 13.89
CA LYS A 135 14.17 7.30 13.55
C LYS A 135 14.68 5.88 13.27
N ARG A 136 14.25 4.89 14.07
CA ARG A 136 14.64 3.49 13.87
C ARG A 136 14.14 2.95 12.53
N LEU A 137 12.89 3.23 12.17
CA LEU A 137 12.31 2.82 10.89
C LEU A 137 12.96 3.53 9.69
N GLU A 138 13.31 4.81 9.83
CA GLU A 138 14.04 5.56 8.80
C GLU A 138 15.41 4.95 8.53
N SER A 139 16.17 4.60 9.58
CA SER A 139 17.46 3.91 9.43
C SER A 139 17.32 2.52 8.82
N PHE A 140 16.29 1.75 9.18
CA PHE A 140 15.97 0.47 8.53
C PHE A 140 15.75 0.65 7.02
N LEU A 141 14.95 1.64 6.61
CA LEU A 141 14.66 1.88 5.19
C LEU A 141 15.87 2.37 4.39
N LYS A 142 16.83 3.04 5.05
CA LYS A 142 18.10 3.45 4.45
C LYS A 142 19.13 2.32 4.38
N GLY A 143 18.85 1.16 4.98
CA GLY A 143 19.80 0.06 5.10
C GLY A 143 20.92 0.31 6.12
N GLU A 144 20.73 1.27 7.03
CA GLU A 144 21.70 1.66 8.07
C GLU A 144 21.60 0.78 9.33
N SER A 145 20.55 -0.03 9.49
CA SER A 145 20.37 -0.94 10.63
C SER A 145 20.34 -2.42 10.21
N GLN A 146 21.10 -3.27 10.91
CA GLN A 146 21.06 -4.72 10.75
C GLN A 146 19.87 -5.39 11.47
N ASP A 147 19.11 -4.64 12.27
CA ASP A 147 17.97 -5.18 13.01
C ASP A 147 16.82 -5.55 12.09
N SER A 148 16.46 -6.83 12.08
CA SER A 148 15.14 -7.27 11.62
C SER A 148 14.07 -6.59 12.48
N LEU A 149 13.03 -6.03 11.86
CA LEU A 149 11.77 -5.64 12.53
C LEU A 149 11.33 -6.78 13.48
N GLN A 150 11.66 -6.63 14.77
CA GLN A 150 11.17 -7.47 15.88
C GLN A 150 10.06 -6.72 16.60
#